data_AF-A0A6G1C0M0-F1
#
_entry.id   AF-A0A6G1C0M0-F1
#
_cell.length_a   1.000
_cell.length_b   1.000
_cell.length_c   1.000
_cell.angle_alpha   90.00
_cell.angle_beta   90.00
_cell.angle_gamma   90.00
#
_symmetry.space_group_name_H-M   'P 1'
#
loop_
_entity.id
_entity.type
_entity.pdbx_description
1 polymer ?
#
loop_
_entity_poly.entity_id
_entity_poly.type
_entity_poly.pdbx_seq_one_letter_code
_entity_poly.pdbx_strand_id
1 'polypeptide(L)'
;MATALNRGFRSGIRLLATGAEASKTASRGFHATGVKRMGGHGHDEPYYLHAKHMYNLHRMKYQKPKVYLSVLGAVGIGVGVPIYAVNFQQKKTASA
;
A
#
# COMPACT_ATOMS: atom_id res chain seq x y z
N MET A 1 -17.20 -19.85 -23.13
CA MET A 1 -16.56 -20.05 -21.81
C MET A 1 -16.53 -18.71 -21.08
N ALA A 2 -17.63 -18.33 -20.41
CA ALA A 2 -17.73 -17.06 -19.68
C ALA A 2 -18.92 -17.06 -18.69
N THR A 3 -18.87 -17.85 -17.62
CA THR A 3 -19.83 -17.75 -16.50
C THR A 3 -19.28 -18.41 -15.21
N ALA A 4 -18.19 -17.89 -14.66
CA ALA A 4 -17.70 -18.35 -13.34
C ALA A 4 -17.59 -17.22 -12.29
N LEU A 5 -17.52 -15.95 -12.69
CA LEU A 5 -17.24 -14.85 -11.76
C LEU A 5 -18.47 -14.31 -10.99
N ASN A 6 -19.69 -14.60 -11.45
CA ASN A 6 -20.91 -13.96 -10.92
C ASN A 6 -21.47 -14.59 -9.62
N ARG A 7 -20.95 -15.73 -9.18
CA ARG A 7 -21.48 -16.43 -7.99
C ARG A 7 -20.84 -15.99 -6.66
N GLY A 8 -19.58 -15.53 -6.66
CA GLY A 8 -18.87 -15.14 -5.44
C GLY A 8 -19.36 -13.83 -4.83
N PHE A 9 -19.74 -12.87 -5.68
CA PHE A 9 -20.08 -11.51 -5.22
C PHE A 9 -21.43 -11.44 -4.49
N ARG A 10 -22.37 -12.35 -4.80
CA ARG A 10 -23.69 -12.41 -4.15
C ARG A 10 -23.65 -13.03 -2.75
N SER A 11 -22.59 -13.79 -2.40
CA SER A 11 -22.48 -14.46 -1.10
C SER A 11 -21.91 -13.56 0.00
N GLY A 12 -21.05 -12.59 -0.34
CA GLY A 12 -20.40 -11.72 0.65
C GLY A 12 -21.32 -10.64 1.24
N ILE A 13 -22.37 -10.24 0.50
CA ILE A 13 -23.29 -9.17 0.94
C ILE A 13 -24.27 -9.67 2.02
N ARG A 14 -24.60 -10.98 2.04
CA ARG A 14 -25.47 -11.55 3.09
C ARG A 14 -24.83 -11.58 4.48
N LEU A 15 -23.50 -11.63 4.56
CA LEU A 15 -22.77 -11.59 5.84
C LEU A 15 -22.78 -10.20 6.50
N LEU A 16 -23.12 -9.15 5.74
CA LEU A 16 -23.20 -7.78 6.27
C LEU A 16 -24.64 -7.40 6.69
N ALA A 17 -25.65 -8.20 6.34
CA ALA A 17 -27.06 -7.89 6.54
C ALA A 17 -27.71 -8.56 7.77
N THR A 18 -27.00 -9.46 8.45
CA THR A 18 -27.46 -10.07 9.70
C THR A 18 -26.76 -9.41 10.88
N GLY A 19 -27.34 -8.32 11.38
CA GLY A 19 -27.02 -7.84 12.71
C GLY A 19 -27.47 -8.86 13.76
N ALA A 20 -26.57 -9.22 14.68
CA ALA A 20 -26.85 -9.56 16.08
C ALA A 20 -25.55 -10.01 16.76
N GLU A 21 -25.12 -9.22 17.76
CA GLU A 21 -24.84 -9.69 19.11
C GLU A 21 -23.96 -10.96 19.25
N ALA A 22 -22.67 -10.76 19.49
CA ALA A 22 -21.88 -11.69 20.31
C ALA A 22 -20.70 -10.93 20.95
N SER A 23 -21.01 -10.24 22.04
CA SER A 23 -20.03 -9.72 22.98
C SER A 23 -19.16 -10.85 23.51
N LYS A 24 -17.95 -10.98 22.96
CA LYS A 24 -16.78 -11.54 23.63
C LYS A 24 -15.57 -10.76 23.18
N THR A 25 -15.00 -9.98 24.09
CA THR A 25 -13.70 -9.33 23.93
C THR A 25 -12.64 -10.42 23.79
N ALA A 26 -12.39 -10.87 22.56
CA ALA A 26 -11.20 -11.64 22.26
C ALA A 26 -10.02 -10.71 22.54
N SER A 27 -9.29 -10.96 23.64
CA SER A 27 -8.00 -10.36 23.91
C SER A 27 -7.07 -10.75 22.76
N ARG A 28 -6.96 -9.87 21.75
CA ARG A 28 -5.98 -9.98 20.68
C ARG A 28 -4.65 -9.50 21.24
N GLY A 29 -4.08 -10.26 22.17
CA GLY A 29 -2.71 -10.07 22.60
C GLY A 29 -1.79 -10.42 21.44
N PHE A 30 -1.23 -9.41 20.79
CA PHE A 30 -0.12 -9.62 19.86
C PHE A 30 1.08 -10.12 20.66
N HIS A 31 1.27 -11.44 20.67
CA HIS A 31 2.44 -12.05 21.28
C HIS A 31 3.63 -11.82 20.33
N ALA A 32 4.40 -10.76 20.58
CA ALA A 32 5.66 -10.51 19.90
C ALA A 32 6.71 -11.50 20.43
N THR A 33 6.75 -12.70 19.86
CA THR A 33 7.89 -13.61 20.07
C THR A 33 9.10 -13.07 19.32
N GLY A 34 10.00 -12.40 20.03
CA GLY A 34 11.29 -12.04 19.48
C GLY A 34 11.93 -10.81 20.12
N VAL A 35 12.20 -10.84 21.43
CA VAL A 35 13.31 -10.04 21.95
C VAL A 35 14.58 -10.58 21.29
N LYS A 36 15.01 -9.90 20.24
CA LYS A 36 16.29 -10.15 19.57
C LYS A 36 17.37 -9.89 20.61
N ARG A 37 18.12 -10.94 20.97
CA ARG A 37 19.22 -10.91 21.93
C ARG A 37 20.09 -9.67 21.70
N MET A 38 20.20 -8.87 22.74
CA MET A 38 21.12 -7.74 22.83
C MET A 38 22.51 -8.31 23.16
N GLY A 39 23.52 -7.94 22.37
CA GLY A 39 24.94 -8.15 22.69
C GLY A 39 25.70 -9.07 21.71
N GLY A 40 26.62 -8.50 20.94
CA GLY A 40 27.60 -9.23 20.14
C GLY A 40 28.57 -8.28 19.44
N HIS A 41 29.82 -8.28 19.89
CA HIS A 41 30.96 -7.45 19.50
C HIS A 41 31.21 -7.41 17.98
N GLY A 42 31.18 -6.22 17.37
CA GLY A 42 31.55 -5.98 15.98
C GLY A 42 31.49 -4.48 15.69
N HIS A 43 32.63 -3.85 15.44
CA HIS A 43 32.70 -2.50 14.89
C HIS A 43 32.26 -2.55 13.41
N ASP A 44 30.97 -2.82 13.18
CA ASP A 44 30.34 -2.76 11.87
C ASP A 44 29.30 -1.64 11.91
N GLU A 45 29.78 -0.40 11.78
CA GLU A 45 28.94 0.73 11.37
C GLU A 45 28.01 0.30 10.23
N PRO A 46 26.71 0.67 10.26
CA PRO A 46 25.78 0.20 9.25
C PRO A 46 26.31 0.62 7.87
N TYR A 47 26.36 -0.32 6.94
CA TYR A 47 26.88 -0.14 5.56
C TYR A 47 26.36 1.12 4.84
N TYR A 48 25.26 1.72 5.31
CA TYR A 48 24.67 2.97 4.82
C TYR A 48 25.31 4.25 5.39
N LEU A 49 25.99 4.21 6.55
CA LEU A 49 26.65 5.36 7.18
C LEU A 49 27.99 5.71 6.52
N HIS A 50 28.76 4.71 6.08
CA HIS A 50 30.06 4.89 5.42
C HIS A 50 30.06 4.41 3.96
N ALA A 51 28.89 4.37 3.31
CA ALA A 51 28.81 4.01 1.90
C ALA A 51 29.57 5.01 1.02
N LYS A 52 30.41 4.53 0.10
CA LYS A 52 31.09 5.37 -0.90
C LYS A 52 30.10 6.14 -1.79
N HIS A 53 28.88 5.62 -1.96
CA HIS A 53 27.81 6.25 -2.71
C HIS A 53 26.59 6.47 -1.82
N MET A 54 26.05 7.69 -1.83
CA MET A 54 24.89 8.09 -1.02
C MET A 54 23.64 7.25 -1.32
N TYR A 55 23.49 6.79 -2.56
CA TYR A 55 22.40 5.89 -2.94
C TYR A 55 22.94 4.57 -3.48
N ASN A 56 22.52 3.46 -2.87
CA ASN A 56 22.84 2.13 -3.36
C ASN A 56 21.70 1.54 -4.20
N LEU A 57 21.42 2.16 -5.35
CA LEU A 57 20.35 1.73 -6.24
C LEU A 57 20.57 0.31 -6.77
N HIS A 58 21.81 -0.07 -7.06
CA HIS A 58 22.15 -1.33 -7.72
C HIS A 58 21.92 -2.57 -6.85
N ARG A 59 21.89 -2.41 -5.51
CA ARG A 59 21.58 -3.48 -4.56
C ARG A 59 20.08 -3.60 -4.25
N MET A 60 19.24 -2.76 -4.85
CA MET A 60 17.80 -2.75 -4.59
C MET A 60 17.10 -3.87 -5.36
N LYS A 61 16.48 -4.81 -4.65
CA LYS A 61 15.67 -5.87 -5.27
C LYS A 61 14.50 -5.25 -6.06
N TYR A 62 14.35 -5.65 -7.32
CA TYR A 62 13.37 -5.13 -8.28
C TYR A 62 13.51 -3.62 -8.57
N GLN A 63 14.75 -3.12 -8.70
CA GLN A 63 15.03 -1.70 -8.96
C GLN A 63 14.30 -1.16 -10.21
N LYS A 64 14.44 -1.82 -11.37
CA LYS A 64 13.85 -1.37 -12.63
C LYS A 64 12.33 -1.16 -12.55
N PRO A 65 11.52 -2.17 -12.19
CA PRO A 65 10.07 -1.99 -12.11
C PRO A 65 9.67 -0.94 -11.06
N LYS A 66 10.40 -0.80 -9.94
CA LYS A 66 10.11 0.24 -8.96
C LYS A 66 10.34 1.64 -9.52
N VAL A 67 11.43 1.86 -10.25
CA VAL A 67 11.71 3.15 -10.91
C VAL A 67 10.66 3.45 -11.97
N TYR A 68 10.29 2.48 -12.79
CA TYR A 68 9.24 2.68 -13.80
C TYR A 68 7.88 3.01 -13.16
N LEU A 69 7.47 2.27 -12.13
CA LEU A 69 6.22 2.53 -11.42
C LEU A 69 6.24 3.90 -10.73
N SER A 70 7.37 4.30 -10.14
CA SER A 70 7.46 5.63 -9.53
C SER A 70 7.36 6.75 -10.56
N VAL A 71 7.99 6.60 -11.72
CA VAL A 71 7.91 7.61 -12.80
C VAL A 71 6.49 7.67 -13.37
N LEU A 72 5.88 6.53 -13.64
CA LEU A 72 4.50 6.47 -14.14
C LEU A 72 3.51 7.08 -13.13
N GLY A 73 3.68 6.79 -11.83
CA GLY A 73 2.86 7.39 -10.78
C GLY A 73 3.02 8.91 -10.72
N ALA A 74 4.26 9.42 -10.74
CA ALA A 74 4.53 10.85 -10.70
C ALA A 74 3.94 11.59 -11.92
N VAL A 75 4.16 11.07 -13.13
CA VAL A 75 3.60 11.65 -14.36
C VAL A 75 2.07 11.56 -14.36
N GLY A 76 1.52 10.41 -13.95
CA GLY A 76 0.07 10.20 -13.87
C GLY A 76 -0.61 11.18 -12.92
N ILE A 77 -0.02 11.47 -11.76
CA ILE A 77 -0.54 12.49 -10.83
C ILE A 77 -0.41 13.89 -11.45
N GLY A 78 0.72 14.20 -12.08
CA GLY A 78 0.97 15.49 -12.72
C GLY A 78 -0.05 15.84 -13.82
N VAL A 79 -0.51 14.84 -14.58
CA VAL A 79 -1.52 15.01 -15.65
C VAL A 79 -2.95 14.85 -15.12
N GLY A 80 -3.17 13.90 -14.22
CA GLY A 80 -4.50 13.56 -13.71
C GLY A 80 -5.12 14.67 -12.86
N VAL A 81 -4.32 15.36 -12.04
CA VAL A 81 -4.81 16.44 -11.17
C VAL A 81 -5.41 17.61 -11.97
N PRO A 82 -4.71 18.18 -12.98
CA PRO A 82 -5.28 19.24 -13.82
C PRO A 82 -6.57 18.84 -14.55
N ILE A 83 -6.63 17.62 -15.12
CA ILE A 83 -7.84 17.13 -15.82
C ILE A 83 -9.02 17.04 -14.85
N TYR A 84 -8.79 16.48 -13.67
CA TYR A 84 -9.82 16.41 -12.64
C TYR A 84 -10.29 17.80 -12.21
N ALA A 85 -9.36 18.74 -12.03
CA ALA A 85 -9.68 20.12 -11.65
C ALA A 85 -10.55 20.83 -12.70
N VAL A 86 -10.26 20.64 -14.00
CA VAL A 86 -11.08 21.20 -15.09
C VAL A 86 -12.48 20.56 -15.09
N ASN A 87 -12.56 19.23 -15.02
CA ASN A 87 -13.85 18.54 -14.98
C ASN A 87 -14.70 18.97 -13.78
N PHE A 88 -14.07 19.18 -12.63
CA PHE A 88 -14.74 19.68 -11.43
C PHE A 88 -15.28 21.10 -11.63
N GLN A 89 -14.52 21.99 -12.27
CA GLN A 89 -14.97 23.34 -12.59
C GLN A 89 -16.12 23.35 -13.59
N GLN A 90 -16.00 22.60 -14.68
CA GLN A 90 -17.07 22.49 -15.68
C GLN A 90 -18.36 21.92 -15.08
N LYS A 91 -18.28 20.95 -14.17
CA LYS A 91 -19.45 20.42 -13.46
C LYS A 91 -20.14 21.46 -12.59
N LYS A 92 -19.39 22.39 -11.98
CA LYS A 92 -19.97 23.51 -11.22
C LYS A 92 -20.65 24.53 -12.13
N THR A 93 -20.06 24.83 -13.28
CA THR A 93 -20.64 25.79 -14.24
C THR A 93 -21.86 25.22 -14.96
N ALA A 94 -21.86 23.93 -15.29
CA ALA A 94 -22.97 23.28 -15.99
C ALA A 94 -24.18 22.98 -15.10
N SER A 95 -24.04 23.06 -13.76
CA SER A 95 -25.16 22.87 -12.82
C SER A 95 -25.81 24.19 -12.37
N ALA A 96 -25.36 25.33 -12.91
CA ALA A 96 -25.93 26.66 -12.70
C ALA A 96 -26.76 27.05 -13.93
#